data_AF-A0A6B3HPY9-F1
#
_entry.id   AF-A0A6B3HPY9-F1
#
_cell.length_a   1.000
_cell.length_b   1.000
_cell.length_c   1.000
_cell.angle_alpha   90.00
_cell.angle_beta   90.00
_cell.angle_gamma   90.00
#
_symmetry.space_group_name_H-M   'P 1'
#
loop_
_entity.id
_entity.type
_entity.pdbx_description
1 polymer ?
#
loop_
_entity_poly.entity_id
_entity_poly.type
_entity_poly.pdbx_seq_one_letter_code
_entity_poly.pdbx_strand_id
1 'polypeptide(L)' 'GVSAVIRPDGTIADRSGMFTPDALVAEVPLRSSLTPATRMGPLPEALIALLAAAGLGWAGLSAARARRGRGAAK' A
#
# COMPACT_ATOMS: atom_id res chain seq x y z
N GLY A 1 4.07 -6.15 -26.35
CA GLY A 1 4.36 -5.42 -25.10
C GLY A 1 4.76 -4.00 -25.43
N VAL A 2 4.61 -3.07 -24.47
CA VAL A 2 5.10 -1.69 -24.58
C VAL A 2 6.25 -1.54 -23.60
N SER A 3 7.40 -1.13 -24.09
CA SER A 3 8.53 -0.71 -23.26
C SER A 3 8.41 0.79 -23.01
N ALA A 4 8.78 1.28 -21.83
CA ALA A 4 8.77 2.71 -21.54
C ALA A 4 9.88 3.08 -20.56
N VAL A 5 10.38 4.31 -20.67
CA VAL A 5 11.30 4.91 -19.70
C VAL A 5 10.49 5.85 -18.80
N ILE A 6 10.42 5.55 -17.50
CA ILE A 6 9.65 6.32 -16.52
C ILE A 6 10.63 7.07 -15.61
N ARG A 7 10.38 8.38 -15.45
CA ARG A 7 11.19 9.25 -14.59
C ARG A 7 10.86 9.03 -13.10
N PRO A 8 11.72 9.48 -12.17
CA PRO A 8 11.50 9.29 -10.72
C PRO A 8 10.23 9.94 -10.14
N ASP A 9 9.57 10.82 -10.90
CA ASP A 9 8.30 11.48 -10.56
C ASP A 9 7.08 10.76 -11.14
N GLY A 10 7.27 9.69 -11.93
CA GLY A 10 6.21 8.94 -12.60
C GLY A 10 5.85 9.43 -14.01
N THR A 11 6.51 10.47 -14.52
CA THR A 11 6.29 10.93 -15.90
C THR A 11 6.98 10.01 -16.92
N ILE A 12 6.39 9.87 -18.11
CA ILE A 12 6.92 9.02 -19.18
C ILE A 12 7.88 9.85 -20.04
N ALA A 13 9.14 9.44 -20.12
CA ALA A 13 10.12 10.08 -20.99
C ALA A 13 10.03 9.58 -22.44
N ASP A 14 9.82 8.27 -22.62
CA ASP A 14 9.70 7.64 -23.93
C ASP A 14 8.93 6.30 -23.85
N ARG A 15 8.29 5.86 -24.93
CA ARG A 15 7.54 4.59 -25.00
C ARG A 15 7.55 3.96 -26.39
N SER A 16 7.65 2.64 -26.45
CA SER A 16 7.54 1.89 -27.71
C SER A 16 6.09 1.75 -28.17
N GLY A 17 5.88 1.49 -29.45
CA GLY A 17 4.61 1.00 -29.96
C GLY A 17 4.26 -0.40 -29.44
N MET A 18 2.99 -0.79 -29.59
CA MET A 18 2.53 -2.11 -29.19
C MET A 18 2.95 -3.15 -30.24
N PHE A 19 3.79 -4.11 -29.83
CA PHE A 19 4.35 -5.16 -30.70
C PHE A 19 5.21 -4.62 -31.86
N THR A 20 5.80 -3.44 -31.70
CA THR A 20 6.75 -2.87 -32.67
C THR A 20 8.18 -3.08 -32.19
N PRO A 21 9.12 -3.46 -33.08
CA PRO A 21 10.54 -3.41 -32.76
C PRO A 21 10.96 -1.93 -32.66
N ASP A 22 11.39 -1.51 -31.48
CA ASP A 22 11.76 -0.12 -31.20
C ASP A 22 12.87 -0.05 -30.14
N ALA A 23 13.72 0.97 -30.20
CA ALA A 23 14.85 1.17 -29.29
C ALA A 23 14.74 2.55 -28.61
N LEU A 24 14.49 2.55 -27.31
CA LEU A 24 14.26 3.76 -26.52
C LEU A 24 15.57 4.21 -25.85
N VAL A 25 16.01 5.45 -26.08
CA VAL A 25 17.20 6.04 -25.46
C VAL A 25 16.81 7.36 -24.79
N ALA A 26 16.87 7.41 -23.46
CA ALA A 26 16.57 8.61 -22.70
C ALA A 26 17.52 8.75 -21.50
N GLU A 27 17.93 9.99 -21.20
CA GLU A 27 18.73 10.31 -20.03
C GLU A 27 17.83 10.40 -18.78
N VAL A 28 18.07 9.52 -17.80
CA VAL A 28 17.33 9.47 -16.54
C VAL A 28 18.20 10.00 -15.40
N PRO A 29 17.80 11.10 -14.75
CA PRO A 29 18.60 11.69 -13.67
C PRO A 29 18.63 10.78 -12.44
N LEU A 30 19.80 10.65 -11.81
CA LEU A 30 19.97 9.85 -10.60
C LEU A 30 19.42 10.61 -9.38
N ARG A 31 18.31 10.11 -8.81
CA ARG A 31 17.74 10.62 -7.56
C ARG A 31 18.13 9.72 -6.38
N SER A 32 19.02 10.19 -5.51
CA SER A 32 19.51 9.43 -4.33
C SER A 32 18.69 9.64 -3.05
N SER A 33 17.77 10.60 -3.04
CA SER A 33 16.96 10.93 -1.86
C SER A 33 15.85 9.89 -1.63
N LEU A 34 15.73 9.41 -0.39
CA LEU A 34 14.68 8.48 0.03
C LEU A 34 13.34 9.20 0.25
N THR A 35 12.26 8.64 -0.28
CA THR A 35 10.90 9.12 -0.03
C THR A 35 10.43 8.72 1.38
N PRO A 36 9.43 9.42 1.96
CA PRO A 36 8.80 8.97 3.20
C PRO A 36 8.29 7.53 3.13
N ALA A 37 7.78 7.10 1.96
CA ALA A 37 7.33 5.73 1.73
C ALA A 37 8.47 4.72 1.86
N THR A 38 9.66 5.01 1.31
CA THR A 38 10.82 4.12 1.48
C THR A 38 11.40 4.17 2.90
N ARG A 39 11.34 5.33 3.56
CA ARG A 39 11.84 5.50 4.94
C ARG A 39 10.98 4.79 5.97
N MET A 40 9.66 4.90 5.85
CA MET A 40 8.70 4.33 6.79
C MET A 40 8.31 2.90 6.40
N GLY A 41 8.51 2.51 5.14
CA GLY A 41 8.11 1.22 4.63
C GLY A 41 6.63 0.93 4.94
N PRO A 42 6.28 -0.31 5.32
CA PRO A 42 4.90 -0.67 5.65
C PRO A 42 4.49 -0.28 7.09
N LEU A 43 5.32 0.42 7.87
CA LEU A 43 5.03 0.72 9.28
C LEU A 43 3.70 1.48 9.48
N PRO A 44 3.38 2.53 8.69
CA PRO A 44 2.12 3.26 8.88
C PRO A 44 0.90 2.38 8.61
N GLU A 45 0.94 1.54 7.57
CA GLU A 45 -0.13 0.61 7.23
C GLU A 45 -0.30 -0.46 8.31
N ALA A 46 0.81 -1.03 8.79
CA ALA A 46 0.80 -2.03 9.86
C ALA A 46 0.21 -1.46 11.16
N LEU A 47 0.55 -0.23 11.52
CA LEU A 47 0.01 0.44 12.70
C LEU A 47 -1.51 0.62 12.60
N ILE A 48 -2.01 1.11 11.46
CA ILE A 48 -3.43 1.29 11.23
C ILE A 48 -4.16 -0.07 11.25
N ALA A 49 -3.59 -1.09 10.60
CA ALA A 49 -4.15 -2.43 10.59
C ALA A 49 -4.26 -3.04 11.99
N LEU A 50 -3.22 -2.87 12.83
CA LEU A 50 -3.22 -3.33 14.22
C LEU A 50 -4.28 -2.63 15.06
N LEU A 51 -4.43 -1.31 14.92
CA LEU A 51 -5.46 -0.54 15.62
C LEU A 51 -6.87 -1.00 15.22
N ALA A 52 -7.10 -1.21 13.93
CA ALA A 52 -8.37 -1.72 13.43
C ALA A 52 -8.67 -3.13 13.97
N ALA A 53 -7.70 -4.03 13.93
CA ALA A 53 -7.84 -5.39 14.46
C ALA A 53 -8.12 -5.40 15.97
N ALA A 54 -7.43 -4.56 16.75
CA ALA A 54 -7.66 -4.42 18.17
C ALA A 54 -9.07 -3.88 18.48
N GLY A 55 -9.52 -2.87 17.74
CA GLY A 55 -10.87 -2.31 17.88
C GLY A 55 -11.97 -3.35 17.57
N LEU A 56 -11.81 -4.09 16.47
CA LEU A 56 -12.72 -5.17 16.10
C LEU A 56 -12.74 -6.30 17.13
N GLY A 57 -11.57 -6.70 17.63
CA GLY A 57 -11.44 -7.71 18.68
C GLY A 57 -12.13 -7.27 19.97
N TRP A 58 -11.92 -6.03 20.40
CA TRP A 58 -12.56 -5.46 21.58
C TRP A 58 -14.09 -5.41 21.45
N ALA A 59 -14.60 -4.91 20.33
CA ALA A 59 -16.03 -4.83 20.06
C ALA A 59 -16.67 -6.23 20.03
N GLY A 60 -16.03 -7.20 19.37
CA GLY A 60 -16.49 -8.58 19.31
C GLY A 60 -16.54 -9.26 20.68
N LEU A 61 -15.48 -9.12 21.48
CA LEU A 61 -15.40 -9.66 22.84
C LEU A 61 -16.45 -9.02 23.77
N SER A 62 -16.61 -7.70 23.69
CA SER A 62 -17.58 -6.95 24.48
C SER A 62 -19.02 -7.38 24.16
N ALA A 63 -19.35 -7.51 22.87
CA ALA A 63 -20.66 -8.00 22.43
C ALA A 63 -20.90 -9.46 22.87
N ALA A 64 -19.89 -10.33 22.77
CA ALA A 64 -20.00 -11.71 23.22
C ALA A 64 -20.20 -11.84 24.74
N ARG A 65 -19.58 -10.95 25.53
CA ARG A 65 -19.74 -10.92 26.99
C ARG A 65 -21.08 -10.37 27.42
N ALA A 66 -21.58 -9.32 26.76
CA ALA A 66 -22.92 -8.76 26.99
C ALA A 66 -24.03 -9.78 26.72
N ARG A 67 -23.87 -10.60 25.67
CA ARG A 67 -24.82 -11.69 25.36
C ARG A 67 -24.83 -12.79 26.42
N ARG A 68 -23.67 -13.16 26.99
CA ARG A 68 -23.57 -14.16 28.06
C ARG A 68 -24.23 -13.72 29.37
N GLY A 69 -24.13 -12.44 29.73
CA GLY A 69 -24.82 -11.91 30.92
C GLY A 69 -26.35 -11.93 30.83
N ARG A 70 -26.91 -11.82 29.62
CA ARG A 70 -28.38 -11.87 29.39
C ARG A 70 -28.93 -13.30 29.39
N GLY A 71 -28.09 -14.31 29.15
CA GLY A 71 -28.49 -15.72 29.20
C GLY A 71 -28.56 -16.29 30.62
N ALA A 72 -27.91 -15.67 31.60
CA ALA A 72 -27.94 -16.05 33.01
C ALA A 72 -29.11 -15.42 33.80
N ALA A 73 -29.87 -14.52 33.18
CA ALA A 73 -31.01 -13.82 33.77
C ALA A 73 -32.37 -14.42 33.34
N LYS A 74 -32.38 -15.67 32.86
CA LYS A 74 -33.61 -16.42 32.55
C LYS A 74 -33.71 -17.64 33.44
#